data_AF-A0A847IIG5-F1
#
_entry.id   AF-A0A847IIG5-F1
#
_cell.length_a   1.000
_cell.length_b   1.000
_cell.length_c   1.000
_cell.angle_alpha   90.00
_cell.angle_beta   90.00
_cell.angle_gamma   90.00
#
_symmetry.space_group_name_H-M   'P 1'
#
loop_
_entity.id
_entity.type
_entity.pdbx_description
1 polymer ?
#
loop_
_entity_poly.entity_id
_entity_poly.type
_entity_poly.pdbx_seq_one_letter_code
_entity_poly.pdbx_strand_id
1 'polypeptide(L)'
;MSADTDGDRHHDHDHDIVPGLPLSSDDVDDTVRLELEFLTSLIWAPDAMTTAAVHAVVGTANDRSDASDRHLPLGTLLFLRPAHGALFATIVARVDAELPVTPTLVIEGLGDPQARAALREVMLDVAAPGSRGPGPLPGGADVPHLATALLDRWYRRGYLGLIARMSLHGEDAATDALAGHWAALTEHQQRAERRWSSVRTLLARL
;
A
#
# COMPACT_ATOMS: atom_id res chain seq x y z
N MET A 1 -26.03 8.58 -50.80
CA MET A 1 -27.25 7.84 -50.43
C MET A 1 -26.79 6.48 -49.94
N SER A 2 -26.98 6.24 -48.63
CA SER A 2 -26.84 4.99 -47.82
C SER A 2 -25.51 4.22 -47.93
N ALA A 3 -24.68 4.02 -46.90
CA ALA A 3 -24.87 3.89 -45.44
C ALA A 3 -25.98 2.89 -45.06
N ASP A 4 -25.61 1.61 -44.91
CA ASP A 4 -26.02 0.74 -43.81
C ASP A 4 -25.51 -0.69 -44.02
N THR A 5 -24.63 -1.16 -43.13
CA THR A 5 -24.81 -2.40 -42.38
C THR A 5 -23.86 -2.33 -41.20
N ASP A 6 -24.37 -1.71 -40.15
CA ASP A 6 -23.87 -1.70 -38.80
C ASP A 6 -23.92 -3.14 -38.27
N GLY A 7 -22.76 -3.80 -38.29
CA GLY A 7 -22.56 -5.09 -37.65
C GLY A 7 -22.07 -4.85 -36.24
N ASP A 8 -23.03 -4.60 -35.35
CA ASP A 8 -22.92 -4.58 -33.89
C ASP A 8 -21.98 -5.70 -33.40
N ARG A 9 -20.71 -5.35 -33.20
CA ARG A 9 -19.81 -6.11 -32.35
C ARG A 9 -19.87 -5.44 -31.01
N HIS A 10 -20.77 -5.95 -30.17
CA HIS A 10 -20.60 -5.93 -28.73
C HIS A 10 -19.14 -6.30 -28.44
N HIS A 11 -18.33 -5.27 -28.16
CA HIS A 11 -17.11 -5.43 -27.39
C HIS A 11 -17.58 -5.81 -26.00
N ASP A 12 -17.76 -7.12 -25.81
CA ASP A 12 -17.68 -7.72 -24.49
C ASP A 12 -16.27 -7.38 -24.01
N HIS A 13 -16.16 -6.28 -23.24
CA HIS A 13 -15.03 -6.07 -22.36
C HIS A 13 -15.17 -7.14 -21.29
N ASP A 14 -14.70 -8.34 -21.65
CA ASP A 14 -14.28 -9.36 -20.71
C ASP A 14 -13.26 -8.66 -19.82
N HIS A 15 -13.77 -8.17 -18.68
CA HIS A 15 -12.96 -7.69 -17.59
C HIS A 15 -12.25 -8.92 -17.06
N ASP A 16 -11.10 -9.23 -17.65
CA ASP A 16 -10.09 -10.09 -17.04
C ASP A 16 -9.74 -9.45 -15.69
N ILE A 17 -10.46 -9.86 -14.65
CA ILE A 17 -10.18 -9.47 -13.28
C ILE A 17 -8.85 -10.12 -12.92
N VAL A 18 -7.76 -9.37 -13.11
CA VAL A 18 -6.45 -9.80 -12.64
C VAL A 18 -6.51 -9.91 -11.11
N PRO A 19 -6.19 -11.09 -10.54
CA PRO A 19 -6.16 -11.33 -9.10
C PRO A 19 -5.41 -10.25 -8.32
N GLY A 20 -6.13 -9.47 -7.50
CA GLY A 20 -5.51 -8.49 -6.58
C GLY A 20 -5.17 -7.14 -7.18
N LEU A 21 -5.74 -6.78 -8.34
CA LEU A 21 -5.77 -5.39 -8.82
C LEU A 21 -7.06 -4.67 -8.34
N PRO A 22 -7.01 -3.34 -8.18
CA PRO A 22 -8.19 -2.52 -7.88
C PRO A 22 -9.33 -2.75 -8.86
N LEU A 23 -10.56 -2.67 -8.36
CA LEU A 23 -11.80 -3.08 -9.05
C LEU A 23 -12.20 -2.13 -10.18
N SER A 24 -11.61 -0.93 -10.24
CA SER A 24 -11.88 0.11 -11.24
C SER A 24 -10.70 1.08 -11.37
N SER A 25 -10.67 1.87 -12.44
CA SER A 25 -9.71 2.99 -12.59
C SER A 25 -9.86 4.02 -11.47
N ASP A 26 -11.09 4.29 -11.04
CA ASP A 26 -11.36 5.24 -9.96
C ASP A 26 -10.79 4.74 -8.62
N ASP A 27 -10.85 3.42 -8.35
CA ASP A 27 -10.22 2.82 -7.17
C ASP A 27 -8.69 2.91 -7.21
N VAL A 28 -8.07 2.84 -8.40
CA VAL A 28 -6.62 3.07 -8.57
C VAL A 28 -6.31 4.50 -8.14
N ASP A 29 -7.01 5.47 -8.72
CA ASP A 29 -6.74 6.89 -8.51
C ASP A 29 -6.98 7.30 -7.05
N ASP A 30 -8.06 6.80 -6.43
CA ASP A 30 -8.33 7.00 -5.00
C ASP A 30 -7.26 6.37 -4.10
N THR A 31 -6.76 5.18 -4.46
CA THR A 31 -5.70 4.52 -3.70
C THR A 31 -4.38 5.30 -3.82
N VAL A 32 -4.02 5.72 -5.03
CA VAL A 32 -2.82 6.52 -5.29
C VAL A 32 -2.89 7.87 -4.57
N ARG A 33 -4.06 8.50 -4.55
CA ARG A 33 -4.31 9.73 -3.79
C ARG A 33 -4.12 9.51 -2.29
N LEU A 34 -4.72 8.47 -1.73
CA LEU A 34 -4.57 8.11 -0.31
C LEU A 34 -3.09 7.85 0.06
N GLU A 35 -2.34 7.16 -0.79
CA GLU A 35 -0.92 6.92 -0.58
C GLU A 35 -0.11 8.22 -0.49
N LEU A 36 -0.38 9.17 -1.39
CA LEU A 36 0.27 10.49 -1.38
C LEU A 36 -0.16 11.32 -0.16
N GLU A 37 -1.43 11.32 0.19
CA GLU A 37 -1.95 12.02 1.37
C GLU A 37 -1.28 11.47 2.65
N PHE A 38 -1.16 10.14 2.77
CA PHE A 38 -0.46 9.50 3.88
C PHE A 38 1.02 9.89 3.93
N LEU A 39 1.75 9.76 2.82
CA LEU A 39 3.17 10.08 2.75
C LEU A 39 3.44 11.57 3.06
N THR A 40 2.54 12.44 2.60
CA THR A 40 2.57 13.86 2.90
C THR A 40 2.37 14.09 4.39
N SER A 41 1.27 13.61 4.95
CA SER A 41 0.96 13.70 6.37
C SER A 41 2.13 13.21 7.24
N LEU A 42 2.74 12.08 6.85
CA LEU A 42 3.83 11.45 7.59
C LEU A 42 5.15 12.26 7.57
N ILE A 43 5.46 12.93 6.45
CA ILE A 43 6.66 13.76 6.31
C ILE A 43 6.50 15.11 7.01
N TRP A 44 5.28 15.65 7.07
CA TRP A 44 4.99 16.94 7.70
C TRP A 44 4.59 16.82 9.18
N ALA A 45 4.42 15.59 9.68
CA ALA A 45 4.13 15.35 11.08
C ALA A 45 5.33 15.67 11.99
N PRO A 46 5.10 15.96 13.28
CA PRO A 46 6.18 15.99 14.27
C PRO A 46 6.92 14.64 14.30
N ASP A 47 8.24 14.65 14.47
CA ASP A 47 9.08 13.43 14.46
C ASP A 47 8.55 12.33 15.39
N ALA A 48 7.98 12.71 16.55
CA ALA A 48 7.36 11.77 17.49
C ALA A 48 6.16 11.03 16.90
N MET A 49 5.30 11.72 16.14
CA MET A 49 4.15 11.12 15.46
C MET A 49 4.59 10.24 14.28
N THR A 50 5.56 10.71 13.48
CA THR A 50 6.15 9.91 12.38
C THR A 50 6.75 8.61 12.91
N THR A 51 7.54 8.70 13.97
CA THR A 51 8.17 7.53 14.62
C THR A 51 7.10 6.59 15.17
N ALA A 52 6.10 7.11 15.88
CA ALA A 52 5.06 6.28 16.47
C ALA A 52 4.21 5.57 15.41
N ALA A 53 3.87 6.24 14.31
CA ALA A 53 3.15 5.65 13.19
C ALA A 53 3.98 4.57 12.46
N VAL A 54 5.25 4.84 12.18
CA VAL A 54 6.17 3.84 11.59
C VAL A 54 6.29 2.61 12.48
N HIS A 55 6.51 2.80 13.79
CA HIS A 55 6.58 1.69 14.73
C HIS A 55 5.26 0.93 14.88
N ALA A 56 4.11 1.61 14.77
CA ALA A 56 2.81 0.94 14.76
C ALA A 56 2.66 0.03 13.54
N VAL A 57 3.01 0.52 12.34
CA VAL A 57 2.81 -0.21 11.07
C VAL A 57 3.84 -1.34 10.89
N VAL A 58 5.12 -1.03 10.99
CA VAL A 58 6.20 -1.98 10.67
C VAL A 58 7.04 -2.41 11.88
N GLY A 59 6.81 -1.87 13.07
CA GLY A 59 7.61 -2.19 14.25
C GLY A 59 8.97 -1.48 14.28
N THR A 60 9.72 -1.68 15.36
CA THR A 60 11.11 -1.20 15.48
C THR A 60 12.05 -2.08 14.64
N ALA A 61 13.28 -1.63 14.41
CA ALA A 61 14.31 -2.43 13.75
C ALA A 61 14.49 -3.83 14.38
N ASN A 62 14.30 -3.97 15.69
CA ASN A 62 14.43 -5.24 16.41
C ASN A 62 13.16 -6.11 16.35
N ASP A 63 11.99 -5.51 16.12
CA ASP A 63 10.69 -6.20 16.09
C ASP A 63 10.29 -6.65 14.67
N ARG A 64 11.02 -6.22 13.65
CA ARG A 64 10.78 -6.54 12.23
C ARG A 64 11.22 -7.94 11.88
N SER A 65 10.36 -8.89 12.20
CA SER A 65 10.46 -10.27 11.71
C SER A 65 9.36 -10.56 10.70
N ASP A 66 9.69 -11.26 9.61
CA ASP A 66 8.71 -11.79 8.65
C ASP A 66 7.71 -12.77 9.28
N ALA A 67 8.05 -13.32 10.46
CA ALA A 67 7.19 -14.19 11.25
C ALA A 67 6.31 -13.43 12.26
N SER A 68 6.47 -12.11 12.41
CA SER A 68 5.68 -11.32 13.36
C SER A 68 4.21 -11.26 12.94
N ASP A 69 3.30 -11.54 13.87
CA ASP A 69 1.86 -11.34 13.68
C ASP A 69 1.41 -9.94 14.12
N ARG A 70 2.31 -9.11 14.67
CA ARG A 70 1.98 -7.81 15.27
C ARG A 70 2.12 -6.62 14.33
N HIS A 71 3.03 -6.73 13.37
CA HIS A 71 3.41 -5.66 12.44
C HIS A 71 3.44 -6.19 11.00
N LEU A 72 3.40 -5.29 10.04
CA LEU A 72 3.66 -5.62 8.65
C LEU A 72 5.17 -5.79 8.41
N PRO A 73 5.60 -6.86 7.73
CA PRO A 73 6.94 -6.93 7.17
C PRO A 73 7.23 -5.74 6.26
N LEU A 74 8.46 -5.22 6.26
CA LEU A 74 8.82 -4.07 5.42
C LEU A 74 8.65 -4.35 3.92
N GLY A 75 8.82 -5.61 3.50
CA GLY A 75 8.58 -6.05 2.12
C GLY A 75 7.10 -6.19 1.73
N THR A 76 6.17 -5.85 2.61
CA THR A 76 4.73 -5.89 2.31
C THR A 76 4.41 -4.85 1.23
N LEU A 77 3.69 -5.28 0.19
CA LEU A 77 3.17 -4.40 -0.86
C LEU A 77 2.00 -3.55 -0.36
N LEU A 78 2.26 -2.70 0.64
CA LEU A 78 1.29 -1.76 1.21
C LEU A 78 0.85 -0.74 0.15
N PHE A 79 1.83 -0.21 -0.59
CA PHE A 79 1.65 0.74 -1.67
C PHE A 79 1.46 0.04 -3.02
N LEU A 80 0.56 0.58 -3.84
CA LEU A 80 0.36 0.22 -5.24
C LEU A 80 1.50 0.77 -6.11
N ARG A 81 1.97 1.98 -5.83
CA ARG A 81 3.07 2.60 -6.58
C ARG A 81 4.42 2.22 -5.96
N PRO A 82 5.33 1.59 -6.72
CA PRO A 82 6.66 1.24 -6.21
C PRO A 82 7.44 2.44 -5.67
N ALA A 83 7.28 3.62 -6.28
CA ALA A 83 7.94 4.84 -5.84
C ALA A 83 7.44 5.32 -4.45
N HIS A 84 6.16 5.13 -4.14
CA HIS A 84 5.60 5.45 -2.82
C HIS A 84 6.11 4.47 -1.76
N GLY A 85 6.18 3.17 -2.11
CA GLY A 85 6.80 2.16 -1.26
C GLY A 85 8.28 2.44 -0.97
N ALA A 86 9.04 2.87 -1.99
CA ALA A 86 10.44 3.28 -1.82
C ALA A 86 10.60 4.51 -0.93
N LEU A 87 9.69 5.49 -1.05
CA LEU A 87 9.65 6.65 -0.14
C LEU A 87 9.42 6.21 1.30
N PHE A 88 8.40 5.37 1.53
CA PHE A 88 8.11 4.85 2.85
C PHE A 88 9.27 4.06 3.44
N ALA A 89 9.91 3.19 2.66
CA ALA A 89 11.10 2.45 3.11
C ALA A 89 12.26 3.39 3.50
N THR A 90 12.41 4.51 2.79
CA THR A 90 13.41 5.54 3.12
C THR A 90 13.06 6.25 4.43
N ILE A 91 11.79 6.59 4.64
CA ILE A 91 11.30 7.16 5.91
C ILE A 91 11.57 6.19 7.06
N VAL A 92 11.23 4.91 6.89
CA VAL A 92 11.47 3.85 7.86
C VAL A 92 12.95 3.76 8.24
N ALA A 93 13.86 3.73 7.25
CA ALA A 93 15.29 3.66 7.48
C ALA A 93 15.83 4.88 8.26
N ARG A 94 15.24 6.06 8.06
CA ARG A 94 15.59 7.26 8.83
C ARG A 94 15.10 7.21 10.26
N VAL A 95 13.86 6.73 10.48
CA VAL A 95 13.32 6.50 11.82
C VAL A 95 14.18 5.52 12.60
N ASP A 96 14.62 4.42 11.96
CA ASP A 96 15.52 3.45 12.60
C ASP A 96 16.88 4.04 12.98
N ALA A 97 17.36 5.00 12.17
CA ALA A 97 18.61 5.71 12.41
C ALA A 97 18.45 6.90 13.36
N GLU A 98 17.26 7.10 13.93
CA GLU A 98 16.91 8.25 14.80
C GLU A 98 17.19 9.61 14.12
N LEU A 99 17.01 9.66 12.79
CA LEU A 99 17.23 10.86 12.00
C LEU A 99 15.92 11.57 11.69
N PRO A 100 15.90 12.93 11.65
CA PRO A 100 14.71 13.68 11.30
C PRO A 100 14.15 13.30 9.92
N VAL A 101 12.83 13.22 9.81
CA VAL A 101 12.14 12.89 8.56
C VAL A 101 11.64 14.19 7.93
N THR A 102 12.47 14.81 7.10
CA THR A 102 12.10 16.02 6.34
C THR A 102 12.29 15.80 4.85
N PRO A 103 11.55 16.51 3.97
CA PRO A 103 11.64 16.33 2.53
C PRO A 103 13.08 16.37 1.99
N THR A 104 13.86 17.36 2.44
CA THR A 104 15.25 17.56 2.01
C THR A 104 16.14 16.40 2.45
N LEU A 105 16.06 16.01 3.73
CA LEU A 105 16.95 14.99 4.28
C LEU A 105 16.60 13.57 3.77
N VAL A 106 15.33 13.33 3.44
CA VAL A 106 14.89 12.07 2.82
C VAL A 106 15.53 11.90 1.43
N ILE A 107 15.59 12.95 0.61
CA ILE A 107 16.24 12.89 -0.70
C ILE A 107 17.77 12.78 -0.57
N GLU A 108 18.38 13.54 0.32
CA GLU A 108 19.85 13.53 0.53
C GLU A 108 20.35 12.18 1.06
N GLY A 109 19.54 11.48 1.85
CA GLY A 109 19.88 10.16 2.39
C GLY A 109 19.98 9.05 1.34
N LEU A 110 19.52 9.27 0.11
CA LEU A 110 19.64 8.30 -0.97
C LEU A 110 21.02 8.34 -1.61
N GLY A 111 21.75 7.22 -1.59
CA GLY A 111 23.06 7.10 -2.26
C GLY A 111 22.97 6.90 -3.78
N ASP A 112 21.89 6.26 -4.26
CA ASP A 112 21.69 5.96 -5.69
C ASP A 112 21.11 7.18 -6.44
N PRO A 113 21.80 7.70 -7.48
CA PRO A 113 21.29 8.78 -8.32
C PRO A 113 19.95 8.49 -9.01
N GLN A 114 19.70 7.23 -9.40
CA GLN A 114 18.46 6.86 -10.10
C GLN A 114 17.26 6.84 -9.13
N ALA A 115 17.43 6.22 -7.96
CA ALA A 115 16.45 6.31 -6.88
C ALA A 115 16.19 7.77 -6.47
N ARG A 116 17.25 8.60 -6.40
CA ARG A 116 17.12 10.02 -6.07
C ARG A 116 16.28 10.79 -7.09
N ALA A 117 16.47 10.54 -8.39
CA ALA A 117 15.68 11.16 -9.44
C ALA A 117 14.20 10.72 -9.39
N ALA A 118 13.93 9.42 -9.22
CA ALA A 118 12.58 8.90 -9.11
C ALA A 118 11.84 9.43 -7.87
N LEU A 119 12.54 9.52 -6.73
CA LEU A 119 11.96 10.02 -5.49
C LEU A 119 11.74 11.55 -5.50
N ARG A 120 12.54 12.29 -6.27
CA ARG A 120 12.40 13.74 -6.42
C ARG A 120 11.02 14.12 -6.96
N GLU A 121 10.53 13.43 -7.98
CA GLU A 121 9.20 13.68 -8.55
C GLU A 121 8.09 13.44 -7.51
N VAL A 122 8.15 12.32 -6.80
CA VAL A 122 7.20 12.03 -5.70
C VAL A 122 7.29 13.06 -4.59
N MET A 123 8.50 13.53 -4.26
CA MET A 123 8.68 14.53 -3.21
C MET A 123 8.15 15.91 -3.64
N LEU A 124 8.16 16.24 -4.93
CA LEU A 124 7.50 17.45 -5.43
C LEU A 124 5.98 17.33 -5.25
N ASP A 125 5.40 16.16 -5.54
CA ASP A 125 3.99 15.88 -5.29
C ASP A 125 3.64 15.91 -3.79
N VAL A 126 4.55 15.50 -2.90
CA VAL A 126 4.36 15.57 -1.44
C VAL A 126 4.55 16.99 -0.88
N ALA A 127 5.54 17.74 -1.38
CA ALA A 127 5.83 19.09 -0.91
C ALA A 127 4.82 20.12 -1.42
N ALA A 128 4.26 19.88 -2.60
CA ALA A 128 3.20 20.65 -3.18
C ALA A 128 2.15 19.70 -3.73
N PRO A 129 1.26 19.15 -2.88
CA PRO A 129 0.15 18.29 -3.30
C PRO A 129 -0.71 19.08 -4.28
N GLY A 130 -0.42 18.90 -5.57
CA GLY A 130 -0.93 19.79 -6.60
C GLY A 130 -2.43 19.59 -6.68
N SER A 131 -3.21 20.59 -6.25
CA SER A 131 -4.59 20.94 -6.67
C SER A 131 -5.62 19.82 -6.91
N ARG A 132 -5.36 18.58 -6.51
CA ARG A 132 -6.10 17.37 -6.90
C ARG A 132 -7.39 17.13 -6.11
N GLY A 133 -7.80 18.08 -5.28
CA GLY A 133 -9.09 18.07 -4.63
C GLY A 133 -9.35 19.34 -3.80
N PRO A 134 -10.61 19.67 -3.50
CA PRO A 134 -10.99 20.85 -2.72
C PRO A 134 -10.72 20.72 -1.21
N GLY A 135 -9.83 19.82 -0.78
CA GLY A 135 -9.58 19.50 0.62
C GLY A 135 -8.43 20.33 1.23
N PRO A 136 -8.43 20.49 2.57
CA PRO A 136 -7.25 21.00 3.27
C PRO A 136 -6.07 20.04 3.08
N LEU A 137 -4.84 20.59 3.14
CA LEU A 137 -3.64 19.76 3.12
C LEU A 137 -3.66 18.80 4.33
N PRO A 138 -3.35 17.51 4.15
CA PRO A 138 -3.30 16.56 5.25
C PRO A 138 -2.16 16.94 6.20
N GLY A 139 -2.48 17.04 7.48
CA GLY A 139 -1.54 17.41 8.54
C GLY A 139 -1.07 16.20 9.33
N GLY A 140 -0.14 16.40 10.26
CA GLY A 140 0.38 15.30 11.09
C GLY A 140 -0.65 14.62 11.99
N ALA A 141 -1.79 15.28 12.28
CA ALA A 141 -2.90 14.68 13.02
C ALA A 141 -3.66 13.62 12.21
N ASP A 142 -3.56 13.64 10.88
CA ASP A 142 -4.26 12.71 10.00
C ASP A 142 -3.50 11.38 9.85
N VAL A 143 -2.25 11.31 10.32
CA VAL A 143 -1.37 10.13 10.14
C VAL A 143 -2.04 8.83 10.58
N PRO A 144 -2.63 8.71 11.79
CA PRO A 144 -3.23 7.44 12.23
C PRO A 144 -4.43 7.04 11.36
N HIS A 145 -5.23 8.02 10.93
CA HIS A 145 -6.41 7.79 10.09
C HIS A 145 -6.00 7.34 8.68
N LEU A 146 -5.08 8.07 8.04
CA LEU A 146 -4.57 7.77 6.70
C LEU A 146 -3.82 6.43 6.67
N ALA A 147 -3.02 6.12 7.70
CA ALA A 147 -2.37 4.82 7.85
C ALA A 147 -3.38 3.67 7.96
N THR A 148 -4.46 3.87 8.72
CA THR A 148 -5.53 2.88 8.86
C THR A 148 -6.25 2.65 7.54
N ALA A 149 -6.59 3.72 6.82
CA ALA A 149 -7.23 3.61 5.51
C ALA A 149 -6.34 2.88 4.49
N LEU A 150 -5.03 3.16 4.48
CA LEU A 150 -4.08 2.49 3.61
C LEU A 150 -3.96 0.99 3.94
N LEU A 151 -3.93 0.67 5.24
CA LEU A 151 -3.94 -0.71 5.73
C LEU A 151 -5.21 -1.46 5.31
N ASP A 152 -6.37 -0.83 5.40
CA ASP A 152 -7.65 -1.40 4.96
C ASP A 152 -7.67 -1.66 3.45
N ARG A 153 -7.11 -0.74 2.63
CA ARG A 153 -6.98 -0.92 1.18
C ARG A 153 -6.04 -2.06 0.84
N TRP A 154 -4.90 -2.17 1.51
CA TRP A 154 -3.99 -3.31 1.37
C TRP A 154 -4.67 -4.64 1.71
N TYR A 155 -5.37 -4.70 2.84
CA TYR A 155 -6.04 -5.92 3.29
C TYR A 155 -7.12 -6.37 2.30
N ARG A 156 -7.98 -5.43 1.84
CA ARG A 156 -9.00 -5.72 0.82
C ARG A 156 -8.39 -6.21 -0.49
N ARG A 157 -7.31 -5.56 -0.96
CA ARG A 157 -6.59 -5.97 -2.18
C ARG A 157 -6.01 -7.39 -2.05
N GLY A 158 -5.38 -7.68 -0.91
CA GLY A 158 -4.85 -9.01 -0.61
C GLY A 158 -5.94 -10.08 -0.55
N TYR A 159 -7.08 -9.77 0.07
CA TYR A 159 -8.24 -10.67 0.14
C TYR A 159 -8.83 -11.00 -1.24
N LEU A 160 -9.01 -10.00 -2.11
CA LEU A 160 -9.47 -10.22 -3.48
C LEU A 160 -8.48 -11.06 -4.30
N GLY A 161 -7.18 -10.78 -4.19
CA GLY A 161 -6.14 -11.57 -4.85
C GLY A 161 -6.09 -13.01 -4.36
N LEU A 162 -6.37 -13.23 -3.07
CA LEU A 162 -6.49 -14.56 -2.49
C LEU A 162 -7.68 -15.33 -3.08
N ILE A 163 -8.88 -14.74 -3.11
CA ILE A 163 -10.08 -15.37 -3.69
C ILE A 163 -9.85 -15.76 -5.15
N ALA A 164 -9.22 -14.90 -5.92
CA ALA A 164 -8.99 -15.18 -7.33
C ALA A 164 -7.94 -16.29 -7.52
N ARG A 165 -6.87 -16.34 -6.70
CA ARG A 165 -5.91 -17.47 -6.71
C ARG A 165 -6.55 -18.79 -6.30
N MET A 166 -7.41 -18.74 -5.29
CA MET A 166 -8.23 -19.86 -4.84
C MET A 166 -9.10 -20.40 -5.99
N SER A 167 -9.74 -19.51 -6.76
CA SER A 167 -10.59 -19.88 -7.89
C SER A 167 -9.79 -20.51 -9.04
N LEU A 168 -8.65 -19.89 -9.42
CA LEU A 168 -7.78 -20.38 -10.50
C LEU A 168 -7.19 -21.77 -10.23
N HIS A 169 -6.79 -22.09 -9.00
CA HIS A 169 -6.21 -23.42 -8.68
C HIS A 169 -7.26 -24.53 -8.55
N GLY A 170 -8.55 -24.19 -8.45
CA GLY A 170 -9.63 -25.18 -8.42
C GLY A 170 -9.86 -25.90 -9.76
N GLU A 171 -9.42 -25.30 -10.88
CA GLU A 171 -9.71 -25.79 -12.23
C GLU A 171 -8.67 -26.80 -12.75
N ASP A 172 -7.43 -26.75 -12.26
CA ASP A 172 -6.28 -27.42 -12.90
C ASP A 172 -5.53 -28.46 -12.03
N ALA A 173 -5.87 -28.65 -10.75
CA ALA A 173 -5.04 -29.41 -9.81
C ALA A 173 -5.62 -30.77 -9.36
N ALA A 174 -4.73 -31.76 -9.16
CA ALA A 174 -5.06 -33.03 -8.53
C ALA A 174 -5.46 -32.84 -7.05
N THR A 175 -6.51 -33.56 -6.61
CA THR A 175 -7.22 -33.36 -5.32
C THR A 175 -6.31 -33.32 -4.08
N ASP A 176 -5.24 -34.12 -4.05
CA ASP A 176 -4.33 -34.19 -2.89
C ASP A 176 -3.40 -32.97 -2.77
N ALA A 177 -2.98 -32.39 -3.90
CA ALA A 177 -2.20 -31.14 -3.92
C ALA A 177 -3.09 -29.94 -3.57
N LEU A 178 -4.38 -30.04 -3.87
CA LEU A 178 -5.37 -29.02 -3.59
C LEU A 178 -5.52 -28.76 -2.08
N ALA A 179 -5.61 -29.82 -1.27
CA ALA A 179 -5.77 -29.71 0.19
C ALA A 179 -4.60 -28.96 0.86
N GLY A 180 -3.36 -29.27 0.48
CA GLY A 180 -2.17 -28.58 1.00
C GLY A 180 -2.11 -27.12 0.57
N HIS A 181 -2.51 -26.83 -0.68
CA HIS A 181 -2.58 -25.46 -1.19
C HIS A 181 -3.62 -24.62 -0.43
N TRP A 182 -4.83 -25.15 -0.22
CA TRP A 182 -5.88 -24.46 0.56
C TRP A 182 -5.46 -24.19 1.99
N ALA A 183 -4.78 -25.14 2.63
CA ALA A 183 -4.25 -24.95 3.99
C ALA A 183 -3.24 -23.80 4.05
N ALA A 184 -2.29 -23.74 3.10
CA ALA A 184 -1.30 -22.66 3.01
C ALA A 184 -1.95 -21.29 2.75
N LEU A 185 -2.94 -21.22 1.85
CA LEU A 185 -3.66 -19.99 1.56
C LEU A 185 -4.49 -19.51 2.76
N THR A 186 -5.11 -20.43 3.50
CA THR A 186 -5.87 -20.12 4.72
C THR A 186 -4.94 -19.62 5.82
N GLU A 187 -3.79 -20.26 6.02
CA GLU A 187 -2.79 -19.80 7.00
C GLU A 187 -2.29 -18.39 6.66
N HIS A 188 -2.02 -18.14 5.37
CA HIS A 188 -1.62 -16.82 4.88
C HIS A 188 -2.70 -15.76 5.18
N GLN A 189 -3.97 -16.07 4.92
CA GLN A 189 -5.10 -15.19 5.22
C GLN A 189 -5.22 -14.88 6.70
N GLN A 190 -5.16 -15.90 7.56
CA GLN A 190 -5.26 -15.73 9.00
C GLN A 190 -4.09 -14.90 9.55
N ARG A 191 -2.88 -15.07 9.00
CA ARG A 191 -1.72 -14.24 9.34
C ARG A 191 -1.93 -12.78 8.93
N ALA A 192 -2.46 -12.54 7.73
CA ALA A 192 -2.79 -11.19 7.27
C ALA A 192 -3.86 -10.52 8.16
N GLU A 193 -4.90 -11.26 8.55
CA GLU A 193 -5.97 -10.80 9.47
C GLU A 193 -5.42 -10.40 10.85
N ARG A 194 -4.55 -11.22 11.43
CA ARG A 194 -3.91 -10.93 12.73
C ARG A 194 -3.04 -9.67 12.66
N ARG A 195 -2.27 -9.50 11.58
CA ARG A 195 -1.46 -8.29 11.36
C ARG A 195 -2.34 -7.06 11.18
N TRP A 196 -3.35 -7.16 10.33
CA TRP A 196 -4.31 -6.08 10.06
C TRP A 196 -4.95 -5.58 11.35
N SER A 197 -5.53 -6.49 12.15
CA SER A 197 -6.18 -6.15 13.42
C SER A 197 -5.20 -5.61 14.46
N SER A 198 -3.99 -6.17 14.55
CA SER A 198 -2.94 -5.70 15.46
C SER A 198 -2.48 -4.29 15.13
N VAL A 199 -2.09 -4.03 13.87
CA VAL A 199 -1.61 -2.71 13.43
C VAL A 199 -2.69 -1.66 13.61
N ARG A 200 -3.95 -1.97 13.27
CA ARG A 200 -5.08 -1.06 13.47
C ARG A 200 -5.28 -0.71 14.96
N THR A 201 -5.09 -1.69 15.85
CA THR A 201 -5.15 -1.46 17.30
C THR A 201 -4.00 -0.57 17.79
N LEU A 202 -2.81 -0.70 17.21
CA LEU A 202 -1.66 0.15 17.54
C LEU A 202 -1.88 1.58 17.04
N LEU A 203 -2.36 1.75 15.81
CA LEU A 203 -2.67 3.06 15.23
C LEU A 203 -3.78 3.80 16.00
N ALA A 204 -4.79 3.08 16.50
CA ALA A 204 -5.87 3.67 17.29
C ALA A 204 -5.44 4.23 18.65
N ARG A 205 -4.19 3.99 19.08
CA ARG A 205 -3.62 4.51 20.33
C ARG A 205 -2.77 5.77 20.14
N LEU A 206 -2.57 6.19 18.90
CA LEU A 206 -1.87 7.41 18.51
C LEU A 206 -2.84 8.59 18.45
#